data_AF-A0A949ZA17-F1
#
_entry.id   AF-A0A949ZA17-F1
#
_cell.length_a   1.000
_cell.length_b   1.000
_cell.length_c   1.000
_cell.angle_alpha   90.00
_cell.angle_beta   90.00
_cell.angle_gamma   90.00
#
_symmetry.space_group_name_H-M   'P 1'
#
loop_
_entity.id
_entity.type
_entity.pdbx_description
1 polymer ?
#
loop_
_entity_poly.entity_id
_entity_poly.type
_entity_poly.pdbx_seq_one_letter_code
_entity_poly.pdbx_strand_id
1 'polypeptide(L)'
;MGQFERTLIIADEGSSVHYIEGCTAPNYSSDSLHSAVVELIAHKGARIRYTTIQNWSDNVYNLVTKRAIAHEGATVEWIDGNLGCLAQGAEIWTVDESKLIEDVQPGDVVRSYSDETNWTYQRVVATKVNPPRPTWRVRLSDGREVIATDNHPFRAGQGSVDLGWQPLRALNPGARLACTYHKSQVQARKAALVLAGAVAEDDVPSDDVVNWLTIESIVPAGDRITYDLEVAGSANFVANGIVAHNSKITMKYPSVYLMGEHAHAEVMSAAFAGTGQHQDAGSKAIHVAPNTTSNIVSRSISKGSGRTSYRGHVKVLPKAHDVKVNVRCDALLLDEESRSDTYPYMDIDSPDVTVGHEATVSKVGEDQIFYLTSRGIDEQEATALIVNGFFEPFVKELPMEYAVELNRLLALSMEGAIG
;
A
#
# COMPACT_ATOMS: atom_id res chain seq x y z
N MET A 1 7.93 -5.28 -14.34
CA MET A 1 8.55 -3.98 -14.71
C MET A 1 9.39 -3.51 -13.52
N GLY A 2 9.98 -2.31 -13.49
CA GLY A 2 10.71 -1.84 -12.31
C GLY A 2 10.50 -0.34 -12.06
N GLN A 3 10.02 0.01 -10.88
CA GLN A 3 9.91 1.39 -10.40
C GLN A 3 11.15 1.72 -9.57
N PHE A 4 11.96 2.64 -10.07
CA PHE A 4 13.19 3.09 -9.42
C PHE A 4 13.07 4.59 -9.14
N GLU A 5 13.11 4.96 -7.88
CA GLU A 5 13.05 6.36 -7.46
C GLU A 5 14.15 6.65 -6.44
N ARG A 6 14.63 7.89 -6.44
CA ARG A 6 15.66 8.34 -5.51
C ARG A 6 15.28 9.66 -4.88
N THR A 7 15.02 9.62 -3.58
CA THR A 7 14.69 10.78 -2.76
C THR A 7 15.93 11.20 -1.99
N LEU A 8 16.40 12.42 -2.19
CA LEU A 8 17.48 13.03 -1.41
C LEU A 8 16.92 14.24 -0.65
N ILE A 9 16.95 14.20 0.68
CA ILE A 9 16.57 15.31 1.54
C ILE A 9 17.79 15.75 2.34
N ILE A 10 18.12 17.04 2.24
CA ILE A 10 19.19 17.66 3.02
C ILE A 10 18.54 18.72 3.90
N ALA A 11 18.65 18.55 5.22
CA ALA A 11 18.23 19.54 6.21
C ALA A 11 19.48 20.26 6.72
N ASP A 12 19.58 21.56 6.43
CA ASP A 12 20.69 22.44 6.83
C ASP A 12 20.68 22.69 8.35
N GLU A 13 21.73 23.32 8.89
CA GLU A 13 21.94 23.52 10.33
C GLU A 13 20.71 24.14 11.03
N GLY A 14 20.24 23.49 12.10
CA GLY A 14 19.07 23.89 12.89
C GLY A 14 17.72 23.81 12.17
N SER A 15 17.66 23.36 10.92
CA SER A 15 16.41 23.27 10.15
C SER A 15 15.56 22.06 10.55
N SER A 16 14.26 22.10 10.26
CA SER A 16 13.36 20.97 10.46
C SER A 16 12.48 20.72 9.26
N VAL A 17 12.31 19.45 8.90
CA VAL A 17 11.43 18.99 7.82
C VAL A 17 10.70 17.73 8.24
N HIS A 18 9.38 17.70 7.99
CA HIS A 18 8.58 16.48 8.00
C HIS A 18 8.16 16.20 6.55
N TYR A 19 8.65 15.09 6.00
CA TYR A 19 8.28 14.61 4.67
C TYR A 19 7.42 13.35 4.79
N ILE A 20 6.45 13.20 3.88
CA ILE A 20 5.53 12.06 3.86
C ILE A 20 5.52 11.45 2.46
N GLU A 21 5.86 10.17 2.40
CA GLU A 21 5.86 9.33 1.21
C GLU A 21 4.62 8.42 1.23
N GLY A 22 3.68 8.64 0.31
CA GLY A 22 2.60 7.70 0.03
C GLY A 22 2.88 6.97 -1.28
N CYS A 23 3.04 5.65 -1.25
CA CYS A 23 3.10 4.85 -2.49
C CYS A 23 1.97 3.82 -2.50
N THR A 24 1.04 3.99 -3.43
CA THR A 24 0.04 2.97 -3.79
C THR A 24 0.31 2.55 -5.22
N ALA A 25 0.35 1.25 -5.49
CA ALA A 25 1.01 0.74 -6.70
C ALA A 25 0.10 -0.06 -7.62
N PRO A 26 0.19 0.12 -8.95
CA PRO A 26 -0.48 -0.73 -9.90
C PRO A 26 -0.02 -2.19 -9.79
N ASN A 27 -0.92 -3.14 -10.10
CA ASN A 27 -0.55 -4.53 -10.31
C ASN A 27 0.13 -4.66 -11.67
N TYR A 28 1.18 -5.49 -11.74
CA TYR A 28 2.04 -5.63 -12.90
C TYR A 28 1.95 -7.09 -13.41
N SER A 29 2.04 -7.34 -14.72
CA SER A 29 1.90 -8.71 -15.31
C SER A 29 2.98 -9.73 -14.99
N SER A 30 3.88 -9.38 -14.09
CA SER A 30 5.04 -10.15 -13.71
C SER A 30 5.55 -9.58 -12.41
N ASP A 31 6.33 -10.39 -11.70
CA ASP A 31 7.04 -9.95 -10.52
C ASP A 31 7.75 -8.62 -10.78
N SER A 32 7.29 -7.58 -10.09
CA SER A 32 7.67 -6.20 -10.37
C SER A 32 8.50 -5.64 -9.24
N LEU A 33 9.61 -5.00 -9.58
CA LEU A 33 10.56 -4.50 -8.61
C LEU A 33 10.27 -3.03 -8.33
N HIS A 34 9.70 -2.72 -7.17
CA HIS A 34 9.85 -1.38 -6.63
C HIS A 34 11.17 -1.33 -5.85
N SER A 35 12.10 -0.49 -6.28
CA SER A 35 13.38 -0.29 -5.61
C SER A 35 13.68 1.20 -5.47
N ALA A 36 13.15 1.78 -4.40
CA ALA A 36 13.47 3.14 -3.98
C ALA A 36 14.80 3.20 -3.21
N VAL A 37 15.51 4.31 -3.40
CA VAL A 37 16.65 4.74 -2.58
C VAL A 37 16.30 6.05 -1.91
N VAL A 38 16.21 6.06 -0.58
CA VAL A 38 15.98 7.28 0.19
C VAL A 38 17.26 7.63 0.95
N GLU A 39 17.76 8.84 0.73
CA GLU A 39 18.94 9.39 1.38
C GLU A 39 18.57 10.67 2.13
N LEU A 40 18.78 10.66 3.45
CA LEU A 40 18.56 11.81 4.32
C LEU A 40 19.90 12.31 4.88
N ILE A 41 20.14 13.61 4.86
CA ILE A 41 21.31 14.25 5.47
C ILE A 41 20.81 15.33 6.42
N ALA A 42 20.84 15.07 7.72
CA ALA A 42 20.51 16.03 8.76
C ALA A 42 21.81 16.66 9.29
N HIS A 43 22.05 17.93 8.94
CA HIS A 43 23.18 18.70 9.45
C HIS A 43 23.00 19.06 10.93
N LYS A 44 23.96 19.81 11.49
CA LYS A 44 24.03 20.09 12.93
C LYS A 44 22.70 20.61 13.50
N GLY A 45 22.22 20.00 14.57
CA GLY A 45 20.95 20.36 15.22
C GLY A 45 19.69 20.24 14.35
N ALA A 46 19.77 19.67 13.14
CA ALA A 46 18.64 19.56 12.23
C ALA A 46 17.73 18.37 12.58
N ARG A 47 16.45 18.45 12.22
CA ARG A 47 15.46 17.38 12.45
C ARG A 47 14.77 16.96 11.16
N ILE A 48 14.95 15.72 10.73
CA ILE A 48 14.23 15.11 9.60
C ILE A 48 13.28 14.03 10.11
N ARG A 49 11.98 14.21 9.88
CA ARG A 49 10.97 13.15 10.04
C ARG A 49 10.51 12.67 8.68
N TYR A 50 10.65 11.37 8.43
CA TYR A 50 10.24 10.74 7.18
C TYR A 50 9.14 9.71 7.47
N THR A 51 7.91 10.03 7.10
CA THR A 51 6.78 9.12 7.20
C THR A 51 6.57 8.41 5.87
N THR A 52 6.21 7.14 5.92
CA THR A 52 5.97 6.29 4.76
C THR A 52 4.75 5.44 5.01
N ILE A 53 3.78 5.50 4.11
CA ILE A 53 2.62 4.59 4.12
C ILE A 53 2.49 4.01 2.72
N GLN A 54 2.53 2.68 2.64
CA GLN A 54 2.63 1.96 1.38
C GLN A 54 1.54 0.90 1.26
N ASN A 55 1.07 0.68 0.04
CA ASN A 55 0.14 -0.38 -0.30
C ASN A 55 0.49 -0.86 -1.72
N TRP A 56 1.31 -1.91 -1.81
CA TRP A 56 1.97 -2.39 -3.05
C TRP A 56 1.04 -3.28 -3.90
N SER A 57 1.55 -4.10 -4.83
CA SER A 57 0.78 -5.15 -5.55
C SER A 57 1.13 -6.59 -5.08
N ASP A 58 0.24 -7.61 -5.16
CA ASP A 58 0.53 -9.07 -4.97
C ASP A 58 1.42 -9.66 -6.09
N ASN A 59 1.81 -8.73 -6.95
CA ASN A 59 2.92 -8.58 -7.89
C ASN A 59 4.35 -8.29 -7.38
N VAL A 60 4.45 -7.48 -6.33
CA VAL A 60 5.60 -6.57 -6.14
C VAL A 60 6.62 -7.05 -5.11
N TYR A 61 7.88 -6.97 -5.52
CA TYR A 61 9.04 -6.99 -4.67
C TYR A 61 9.37 -5.55 -4.29
N ASN A 62 9.00 -5.15 -3.08
CA ASN A 62 9.29 -3.84 -2.51
C ASN A 62 10.66 -3.88 -1.82
N LEU A 63 11.75 -3.67 -2.57
CA LEU A 63 13.14 -3.80 -2.12
C LEU A 63 13.79 -2.42 -1.94
N VAL A 64 13.57 -1.80 -0.78
CA VAL A 64 13.86 -0.38 -0.57
C VAL A 64 15.05 -0.15 0.35
N THR A 65 16.00 0.66 -0.11
CA THR A 65 17.18 1.09 0.66
C THR A 65 16.98 2.50 1.18
N LYS A 66 16.57 2.64 2.44
CA LYS A 66 16.49 3.94 3.13
C LYS A 66 17.70 4.12 4.05
N ARG A 67 18.41 5.24 3.92
CA ARG A 67 19.61 5.57 4.71
C ARG A 67 19.62 7.04 5.09
N ALA A 68 19.90 7.32 6.35
CA ALA A 68 20.09 8.66 6.85
C ALA A 68 21.49 8.84 7.46
N ILE A 69 21.99 10.06 7.39
CA ILE A 69 23.17 10.55 8.11
C ILE A 69 22.69 11.64 9.06
N ALA A 70 22.97 11.47 10.35
CA ALA A 70 22.70 12.45 11.39
C ALA A 70 24.03 13.01 11.92
N HIS A 71 24.21 14.32 11.76
CA HIS A 71 25.36 15.06 12.30
C HIS A 71 25.13 15.49 13.76
N GLU A 72 26.00 16.34 14.30
CA GLU A 72 26.04 16.73 15.72
C GLU A 72 24.69 17.27 16.20
N GLY A 73 24.11 16.68 17.25
CA GLY A 73 22.79 17.06 17.79
C GLY A 73 21.60 16.87 16.83
N ALA A 74 21.80 16.24 15.66
CA ALA A 74 20.75 16.06 14.67
C ALA A 74 19.83 14.88 15.02
N THR A 75 18.55 14.99 14.66
CA THR A 75 17.54 13.94 14.86
C THR A 75 17.02 13.43 13.52
N VAL A 76 16.94 12.12 13.36
CA VAL A 76 16.24 11.48 12.24
C VAL A 76 15.19 10.49 12.74
N GLU A 77 13.96 10.67 12.26
CA GLU A 77 12.81 9.81 12.56
C GLU A 77 12.32 9.10 11.29
N TRP A 78 12.21 7.77 11.33
CA TRP A 78 11.57 6.96 10.28
C TRP A 78 10.24 6.38 10.81
N ILE A 79 9.13 6.62 10.11
CA ILE A 79 7.79 6.07 10.44
C ILE A 79 7.28 5.29 9.21
N ASP A 80 7.08 3.96 9.23
CA ASP A 80 6.80 3.13 8.02
C ASP A 80 5.60 2.14 8.17
N GLY A 81 4.66 2.04 7.20
CA GLY A 81 3.45 1.17 7.21
C GLY A 81 3.03 0.51 5.85
N ASN A 82 2.35 -0.68 5.82
CA ASN A 82 2.18 -1.56 4.60
C ASN A 82 0.83 -2.47 4.55
N LEU A 83 -0.08 -2.52 3.48
CA LEU A 83 -1.53 -3.14 3.46
C LEU A 83 -2.17 -3.93 2.17
N GLY A 84 -3.54 -3.94 1.82
CA GLY A 84 -4.32 -4.93 0.88
C GLY A 84 -5.68 -4.57 0.05
N CYS A 85 -6.52 -5.56 -0.50
CA CYS A 85 -7.37 -5.61 -1.82
C CYS A 85 -9.00 -5.70 -2.00
N LEU A 86 -9.59 -6.17 -3.19
CA LEU A 86 -10.89 -5.82 -3.96
C LEU A 86 -11.98 -6.93 -4.38
N ALA A 87 -13.15 -6.60 -5.08
CA ALA A 87 -14.59 -7.16 -5.20
C ALA A 87 -15.25 -7.93 -6.47
N GLN A 88 -16.47 -8.57 -6.37
CA GLN A 88 -17.25 -9.42 -7.38
C GLN A 88 -18.29 -8.70 -8.25
N GLY A 89 -18.56 -9.30 -9.43
CA GLY A 89 -19.67 -8.94 -10.32
C GLY A 89 -19.29 -7.81 -11.25
N ALA A 90 -18.00 -7.53 -11.32
CA ALA A 90 -17.40 -6.57 -12.21
C ALA A 90 -17.38 -7.12 -13.64
N GLU A 91 -17.80 -6.31 -14.61
CA GLU A 91 -17.87 -6.66 -16.02
C GLU A 91 -16.54 -6.32 -16.72
N ILE A 92 -15.73 -7.33 -16.98
CA ILE A 92 -14.42 -7.21 -17.59
C ILE A 92 -14.55 -7.21 -19.11
N TRP A 93 -14.05 -6.16 -19.75
CA TRP A 93 -14.20 -5.98 -21.19
C TRP A 93 -13.18 -6.83 -21.94
N THR A 94 -13.62 -7.78 -22.77
CA THR A 94 -12.72 -8.58 -23.64
C THR A 94 -12.58 -7.93 -25.02
N VAL A 95 -11.83 -8.57 -25.93
CA VAL A 95 -11.71 -8.13 -27.34
C VAL A 95 -13.09 -8.07 -28.02
N ASP A 96 -13.86 -9.15 -27.92
CA ASP A 96 -15.11 -9.30 -28.67
C ASP A 96 -16.34 -8.96 -27.82
N GLU A 97 -16.37 -9.37 -26.56
CA GLU A 97 -17.53 -9.32 -25.67
C GLU A 97 -17.20 -8.65 -24.31
N SER A 98 -18.01 -8.91 -23.29
CA SER A 98 -17.72 -8.62 -21.90
C SER A 98 -18.03 -9.85 -21.06
N LYS A 99 -17.20 -10.13 -20.05
CA LYS A 99 -17.32 -11.27 -19.13
C LYS A 99 -17.46 -10.77 -17.71
N LEU A 100 -18.13 -11.50 -16.84
CA LEU A 100 -18.06 -11.20 -15.41
C LEU A 100 -16.67 -11.59 -14.87
N ILE A 101 -16.19 -10.91 -13.83
CA ILE A 101 -14.86 -11.14 -13.25
C ILE A 101 -14.69 -12.57 -12.71
N GLU A 102 -15.80 -13.20 -12.33
CA GLU A 102 -15.90 -14.64 -12.02
C GLU A 102 -15.76 -15.59 -13.22
N ASP A 103 -16.09 -15.13 -14.43
CA ASP A 103 -16.10 -15.93 -15.66
C ASP A 103 -14.85 -15.73 -16.54
N VAL A 104 -14.03 -14.72 -16.22
CA VAL A 104 -12.73 -14.50 -16.88
C VAL A 104 -11.78 -15.65 -16.57
N GLN A 105 -11.04 -16.11 -17.57
CA GLN A 105 -10.09 -17.22 -17.45
C GLN A 105 -8.69 -16.83 -17.94
N PRO A 106 -7.62 -17.46 -17.42
CA PRO A 106 -6.28 -17.37 -18.00
C PRO A 106 -6.30 -17.70 -19.50
N GLY A 107 -5.78 -16.80 -20.33
CA GLY A 107 -5.81 -16.89 -21.78
C GLY A 107 -6.82 -15.96 -22.47
N ASP A 108 -7.85 -15.47 -21.77
CA ASP A 108 -8.72 -14.40 -22.29
C ASP A 108 -7.92 -13.14 -22.62
N VAL A 109 -8.42 -12.29 -23.52
CA VAL A 109 -7.76 -11.01 -23.84
C VAL A 109 -8.70 -9.87 -23.47
N VAL A 110 -8.25 -9.02 -22.55
CA VAL A 110 -9.04 -7.94 -21.93
C VAL A 110 -8.52 -6.55 -22.28
N ARG A 111 -9.45 -5.62 -22.47
CA ARG A 111 -9.16 -4.22 -22.73
C ARG A 111 -8.47 -3.63 -21.50
N SER A 112 -7.39 -2.89 -21.76
CA SER A 112 -6.46 -2.44 -20.75
C SER A 112 -5.96 -1.02 -21.04
N TYR A 113 -5.40 -0.33 -20.05
CA TYR A 113 -4.88 1.04 -20.17
C TYR A 113 -3.48 1.16 -19.55
N SER A 114 -2.56 1.79 -20.31
CA SER A 114 -1.20 2.12 -19.89
C SER A 114 -0.90 3.59 -20.16
N ASP A 115 -0.23 4.26 -19.24
CA ASP A 115 0.21 5.65 -19.40
C ASP A 115 1.28 5.83 -20.50
N GLU A 116 1.95 4.74 -20.93
CA GLU A 116 2.96 4.77 -21.99
C GLU A 116 2.38 4.52 -23.39
N THR A 117 1.24 3.80 -23.50
CA THR A 117 0.72 3.28 -24.78
C THR A 117 -0.78 3.56 -25.02
N ASN A 118 -1.44 4.33 -24.15
CA ASN A 118 -2.89 4.57 -24.17
C ASN A 118 -3.72 3.27 -24.08
N TRP A 119 -4.86 3.21 -24.76
CA TRP A 119 -5.75 2.04 -24.75
C TRP A 119 -5.10 0.86 -25.48
N THR A 120 -5.11 -0.31 -24.86
CA THR A 120 -4.50 -1.53 -25.39
C THR A 120 -5.35 -2.76 -25.02
N TYR A 121 -4.92 -3.94 -25.45
CA TYR A 121 -5.54 -5.23 -25.13
C TYR A 121 -4.46 -6.19 -24.65
N GLN A 122 -4.70 -6.85 -23.51
CA GLN A 122 -3.71 -7.69 -22.85
C GLN A 122 -4.30 -9.04 -22.44
N ARG A 123 -3.47 -10.08 -22.50
CA ARG A 123 -3.91 -11.44 -22.17
C ARG A 123 -3.95 -11.64 -20.66
N VAL A 124 -5.07 -12.14 -20.14
CA VAL A 124 -5.22 -12.58 -18.76
C VAL A 124 -4.24 -13.72 -18.48
N VAL A 125 -3.47 -13.59 -17.42
CA VAL A 125 -2.42 -14.54 -17.00
C VAL A 125 -2.92 -15.43 -15.85
N ALA A 126 -3.66 -14.85 -14.91
CA ALA A 126 -4.18 -15.53 -13.72
C ALA A 126 -5.46 -14.85 -13.21
N THR A 127 -6.27 -15.60 -12.45
CA THR A 127 -7.51 -15.14 -11.81
C THR A 127 -7.59 -15.67 -10.38
N LYS A 128 -8.16 -14.89 -9.46
CA LYS A 128 -8.22 -15.23 -8.03
C LYS A 128 -9.59 -14.85 -7.44
N VAL A 129 -10.09 -15.71 -6.55
CA VAL A 129 -11.37 -15.52 -5.85
C VAL A 129 -11.10 -15.30 -4.36
N ASN A 130 -11.80 -14.34 -3.78
CA ASN A 130 -11.70 -13.86 -2.41
C ASN A 130 -13.12 -13.88 -1.77
N PRO A 131 -13.26 -13.97 -0.43
CA PRO A 131 -14.56 -14.11 0.25
C PRO A 131 -15.43 -12.83 0.19
N PRO A 132 -16.71 -12.88 0.59
CA PRO A 132 -17.60 -11.74 0.54
C PRO A 132 -17.15 -10.51 1.34
N ARG A 133 -17.32 -9.31 0.77
CA ARG A 133 -17.08 -8.00 1.41
C ARG A 133 -18.19 -7.00 1.07
N PRO A 134 -18.41 -5.96 1.90
CA PRO A 134 -19.31 -4.87 1.58
C PRO A 134 -18.96 -4.20 0.25
N THR A 135 -19.96 -3.90 -0.57
CA THR A 135 -19.77 -3.22 -1.85
C THR A 135 -20.71 -2.02 -2.02
N TRP A 136 -20.29 -1.10 -2.89
CA TRP A 136 -21.00 0.10 -3.28
C TRP A 136 -21.17 0.11 -4.79
N ARG A 137 -22.41 0.30 -5.23
CA ARG A 137 -22.78 0.55 -6.63
C ARG A 137 -22.53 2.01 -6.95
N VAL A 138 -21.58 2.26 -7.81
CA VAL A 138 -21.29 3.57 -8.41
C VAL A 138 -22.00 3.63 -9.75
N ARG A 139 -22.75 4.69 -10.00
CA ARG A 139 -23.43 4.96 -11.27
C ARG A 139 -22.81 6.18 -11.93
N LEU A 140 -22.61 6.12 -13.23
CA LEU A 140 -21.99 7.17 -14.05
C LEU A 140 -23.01 7.85 -14.98
N SER A 141 -22.67 9.04 -15.44
CA SER A 141 -23.54 9.96 -16.21
C SER A 141 -23.93 9.49 -17.61
N ASP A 142 -23.49 8.31 -18.04
CA ASP A 142 -23.96 7.62 -19.26
C ASP A 142 -24.79 6.36 -18.96
N GLY A 143 -25.12 6.12 -17.67
CA GLY A 143 -25.88 4.98 -17.20
C GLY A 143 -25.05 3.74 -16.85
N ARG A 144 -23.72 3.77 -17.02
CA ARG A 144 -22.86 2.67 -16.54
C ARG A 144 -22.89 2.55 -15.02
N GLU A 145 -22.80 1.32 -14.54
CA GLU A 145 -22.67 1.00 -13.12
C GLU A 145 -21.48 0.07 -12.88
N VAL A 146 -20.70 0.34 -11.83
CA VAL A 146 -19.70 -0.57 -11.27
C VAL A 146 -20.06 -0.89 -9.84
N ILE A 147 -19.73 -2.09 -9.36
CA ILE A 147 -19.89 -2.47 -7.96
C ILE A 147 -18.51 -2.79 -7.41
N ALA A 148 -18.09 -2.07 -6.38
CA ALA A 148 -16.73 -2.15 -5.84
C ALA A 148 -16.72 -1.93 -4.32
N THR A 149 -15.66 -2.37 -3.63
CA THR A 149 -15.39 -2.00 -2.24
C THR A 149 -15.08 -0.49 -2.13
N ASP A 150 -15.27 0.12 -0.96
CA ASP A 150 -15.02 1.56 -0.74
C ASP A 150 -13.54 1.94 -0.94
N ASN A 151 -12.64 0.98 -0.72
CA ASN A 151 -11.19 1.12 -0.91
C ASN A 151 -10.74 1.00 -2.36
N HIS A 152 -11.64 0.69 -3.29
CA HIS A 152 -11.30 0.43 -4.69
C HIS A 152 -10.78 1.70 -5.36
N PRO A 153 -9.51 1.75 -5.82
CA PRO A 153 -8.93 2.92 -6.44
C PRO A 153 -9.47 3.07 -7.86
N PHE A 154 -10.08 4.21 -8.16
CA PHE A 154 -10.45 4.60 -9.51
C PHE A 154 -9.60 5.80 -9.94
N ARG A 155 -9.19 5.85 -11.21
CA ARG A 155 -8.58 7.07 -11.76
C ARG A 155 -9.66 8.14 -11.92
N ALA A 156 -9.55 9.21 -11.15
CA ALA A 156 -10.58 10.22 -10.96
C ALA A 156 -10.11 11.62 -11.33
N GLY A 157 -11.05 12.51 -11.59
CA GLY A 157 -10.81 13.90 -11.97
C GLY A 157 -11.94 14.82 -11.53
N GLN A 158 -11.66 16.11 -11.43
CA GLN A 158 -12.64 17.13 -11.05
C GLN A 158 -12.53 18.33 -11.99
N GLY A 159 -13.62 18.64 -12.70
CA GLY A 159 -13.60 19.63 -13.78
C GLY A 159 -12.65 19.21 -14.90
N SER A 160 -11.56 19.95 -15.07
CA SER A 160 -10.47 19.71 -16.03
C SER A 160 -9.17 19.19 -15.40
N VAL A 161 -9.19 18.86 -14.10
CA VAL A 161 -8.01 18.38 -13.36
C VAL A 161 -8.09 16.86 -13.21
N ASP A 162 -7.05 16.13 -13.66
CA ASP A 162 -6.82 14.73 -13.31
C ASP A 162 -6.33 14.67 -11.85
N LEU A 163 -7.06 13.98 -10.97
CA LEU A 163 -6.73 13.80 -9.56
C LEU A 163 -5.95 12.51 -9.31
N GLY A 164 -5.58 11.77 -10.36
CA GLY A 164 -4.93 10.49 -10.28
C GLY A 164 -5.84 9.42 -9.66
N TRP A 165 -5.23 8.47 -8.97
CA TRP A 165 -5.93 7.35 -8.35
C TRP A 165 -6.56 7.75 -7.01
N GLN A 166 -7.87 7.56 -6.88
CA GLN A 166 -8.66 7.94 -5.71
C GLN A 166 -9.53 6.74 -5.28
N PRO A 167 -9.52 6.30 -4.00
CA PRO A 167 -10.39 5.24 -3.53
C PRO A 167 -11.85 5.68 -3.57
N LEU A 168 -12.78 4.76 -3.81
CA LEU A 168 -14.22 5.06 -3.91
C LEU A 168 -14.77 5.89 -2.73
N ARG A 169 -14.32 5.64 -1.49
CA ARG A 169 -14.69 6.44 -0.31
C ARG A 169 -14.31 7.93 -0.35
N ALA A 170 -13.32 8.30 -1.16
CA ALA A 170 -12.91 9.69 -1.38
C ALA A 170 -13.73 10.38 -2.49
N LEU A 171 -14.51 9.61 -3.24
CA LEU A 171 -15.30 10.09 -4.35
C LEU A 171 -16.73 10.40 -3.92
N ASN A 172 -17.29 11.41 -4.56
CA ASN A 172 -18.67 11.86 -4.34
C ASN A 172 -19.37 12.00 -5.69
N PRO A 173 -20.71 11.95 -5.74
CA PRO A 173 -21.47 12.39 -6.89
C PRO A 173 -20.99 13.77 -7.39
N GLY A 174 -20.68 13.88 -8.68
CA GLY A 174 -20.03 15.06 -9.28
C GLY A 174 -18.52 14.91 -9.54
N ALA A 175 -17.81 13.96 -8.92
CA ALA A 175 -16.46 13.58 -9.36
C ALA A 175 -16.53 12.85 -10.71
N ARG A 176 -15.44 12.88 -11.50
CA ARG A 176 -15.37 12.20 -12.80
C ARG A 176 -14.45 10.99 -12.71
N LEU A 177 -14.79 9.89 -13.38
CA LEU A 177 -13.93 8.72 -13.54
C LEU A 177 -13.41 8.60 -14.97
N ALA A 178 -12.17 8.13 -15.11
CA ALA A 178 -11.58 7.77 -16.39
C ALA A 178 -12.26 6.51 -16.93
N CYS A 179 -12.78 6.59 -18.15
CA CYS A 179 -13.61 5.57 -18.75
C CYS A 179 -13.32 5.36 -20.25
N THR A 180 -13.70 4.18 -20.75
CA THR A 180 -13.80 3.90 -22.19
C THR A 180 -15.01 4.63 -22.81
N TYR A 181 -15.05 4.79 -24.14
CA TYR A 181 -16.29 5.11 -24.85
C TYR A 181 -17.24 3.90 -24.93
N HIS A 182 -18.55 4.15 -24.93
CA HIS A 182 -19.57 3.10 -25.01
C HIS A 182 -19.62 2.46 -26.42
N LYS A 183 -19.65 1.12 -26.54
CA LYS A 183 -19.59 0.39 -27.84
C LYS A 183 -20.60 0.93 -28.87
N SER A 184 -21.83 1.26 -28.46
CA SER A 184 -22.86 1.83 -29.35
C SER A 184 -22.56 3.26 -29.84
N GLN A 185 -21.88 4.08 -29.04
CA GLN A 185 -21.48 5.44 -29.44
C GLN A 185 -20.32 5.39 -30.44
N VAL A 186 -19.37 4.46 -30.27
CA VAL A 186 -18.29 4.21 -31.23
C VAL A 186 -18.85 3.76 -32.58
N GLN A 187 -19.78 2.80 -32.59
CA GLN A 187 -20.46 2.36 -33.82
C GLN A 187 -21.27 3.48 -34.48
N ALA A 188 -22.02 4.28 -33.70
CA ALA A 188 -22.76 5.42 -34.24
C ALA A 188 -21.85 6.51 -34.84
N ARG A 189 -20.68 6.77 -34.23
CA ARG A 189 -19.67 7.70 -34.78
C ARG A 189 -19.03 7.16 -36.06
N LYS A 190 -18.65 5.88 -36.09
CA LYS A 190 -18.16 5.20 -37.31
C LYS A 190 -19.18 5.32 -38.45
N ALA A 191 -20.43 4.95 -38.19
CA ALA A 191 -21.51 5.07 -39.16
C ALA A 191 -21.69 6.51 -39.67
N ALA A 192 -21.66 7.51 -38.78
CA ALA A 192 -21.81 8.92 -39.15
C ALA A 192 -20.64 9.46 -39.99
N LEU A 193 -19.39 9.08 -39.68
CA LEU A 193 -18.20 9.48 -40.45
C LEU A 193 -18.17 8.87 -41.86
N VAL A 194 -18.58 7.60 -41.97
CA VAL A 194 -18.72 6.89 -43.26
C VAL A 194 -19.87 7.48 -44.09
N LEU A 195 -21.05 7.72 -43.49
CA LEU A 195 -22.19 8.37 -44.16
C LEU A 195 -21.90 9.82 -44.60
N ALA A 196 -21.01 10.53 -43.91
CA ALA A 196 -20.56 11.87 -44.29
C ALA A 196 -19.49 11.88 -45.39
N GLY A 197 -18.99 10.72 -45.83
CA GLY A 197 -17.97 10.60 -46.88
C GLY A 197 -16.60 11.19 -46.51
N ALA A 198 -16.29 11.31 -45.22
CA ALA A 198 -15.14 12.06 -44.73
C ALA A 198 -13.83 11.24 -44.67
N VAL A 199 -13.91 9.91 -44.63
CA VAL A 199 -12.76 8.99 -44.59
C VAL A 199 -13.15 7.62 -45.17
N ALA A 200 -12.18 6.87 -45.68
CA ALA A 200 -12.37 5.47 -46.05
C ALA A 200 -12.52 4.58 -44.80
N GLU A 201 -13.10 3.39 -44.95
CA GLU A 201 -13.38 2.48 -43.83
C GLU A 201 -12.11 2.01 -43.10
N ASP A 202 -11.00 1.92 -43.83
CA ASP A 202 -9.65 1.59 -43.32
C ASP A 202 -8.87 2.79 -42.75
N ASP A 203 -9.31 4.04 -43.01
CA ASP A 203 -8.63 5.29 -42.61
C ASP A 203 -9.23 5.92 -41.34
N VAL A 204 -10.15 5.24 -40.64
CA VAL A 204 -10.80 5.77 -39.42
C VAL A 204 -9.80 5.86 -38.26
N PRO A 205 -9.56 7.05 -37.65
CA PRO A 205 -8.63 7.19 -36.52
C PRO A 205 -9.04 6.36 -35.30
N SER A 206 -8.04 5.89 -34.55
CA SER A 206 -8.23 5.04 -33.35
C SER A 206 -8.89 5.76 -32.18
N ASP A 207 -9.61 4.99 -31.34
CA ASP A 207 -10.41 5.46 -30.19
C ASP A 207 -9.54 5.91 -28.96
N ASP A 208 -8.39 6.53 -29.19
CA ASP A 208 -7.30 6.71 -28.21
C ASP A 208 -7.48 7.86 -27.20
N VAL A 209 -8.72 8.23 -26.89
CA VAL A 209 -9.02 9.31 -25.93
C VAL A 209 -9.66 8.72 -24.67
N VAL A 210 -9.09 9.03 -23.50
CA VAL A 210 -9.72 8.74 -22.20
C VAL A 210 -10.98 9.58 -22.07
N ASN A 211 -12.14 8.93 -21.98
CA ASN A 211 -13.41 9.61 -21.68
C ASN A 211 -13.49 9.83 -20.16
N TRP A 212 -14.18 10.88 -19.73
CA TRP A 212 -14.27 11.25 -18.31
C TRP A 212 -15.73 11.45 -17.91
N LEU A 213 -16.31 10.46 -17.24
CA LEU A 213 -17.74 10.40 -16.91
C LEU A 213 -18.00 10.77 -15.46
N THR A 214 -19.07 11.52 -15.22
CA THR A 214 -19.40 12.03 -13.88
C THR A 214 -20.12 10.95 -13.08
N ILE A 215 -19.78 10.78 -11.80
CA ILE A 215 -20.52 9.94 -10.87
C ILE A 215 -21.88 10.58 -10.58
N GLU A 216 -22.97 9.88 -10.88
CA GLU A 216 -24.34 10.27 -10.54
C GLU A 216 -24.71 9.88 -9.10
N SER A 217 -24.31 8.67 -8.68
CA SER A 217 -24.63 8.15 -7.36
C SER A 217 -23.63 7.10 -6.90
N ILE A 218 -23.46 6.99 -5.58
CA ILE A 218 -22.75 5.89 -4.90
C ILE A 218 -23.74 5.37 -3.84
N VAL A 219 -24.15 4.11 -3.95
CA VAL A 219 -25.14 3.51 -3.03
C VAL A 219 -24.68 2.12 -2.56
N PRO A 220 -24.94 1.71 -1.30
CA PRO A 220 -24.62 0.35 -0.85
C PRO A 220 -25.25 -0.72 -1.74
N ALA A 221 -24.49 -1.78 -2.04
CA ALA A 221 -24.84 -2.86 -2.98
C ALA A 221 -24.81 -4.26 -2.34
N GLY A 222 -24.65 -4.31 -1.02
CA GLY A 222 -24.60 -5.53 -0.19
C GLY A 222 -23.22 -6.20 -0.21
N ASP A 223 -23.10 -7.27 0.57
CA ASP A 223 -21.90 -8.08 0.60
C ASP A 223 -21.87 -9.01 -0.62
N ARG A 224 -20.72 -9.07 -1.29
CA ARG A 224 -20.51 -9.87 -2.51
C ARG A 224 -19.15 -10.51 -2.42
N ILE A 225 -18.96 -11.71 -3.01
CA ILE A 225 -17.64 -12.38 -3.18
C ILE A 225 -16.67 -11.37 -3.78
N THR A 226 -15.37 -11.64 -3.82
CA THR A 226 -14.42 -10.64 -4.27
C THR A 226 -13.38 -11.26 -5.24
N TYR A 227 -12.85 -10.55 -6.24
CA TYR A 227 -12.06 -11.17 -7.33
C TYR A 227 -10.89 -10.28 -7.80
N ASP A 228 -9.76 -10.90 -8.13
CA ASP A 228 -8.58 -10.23 -8.71
C ASP A 228 -8.20 -10.87 -10.07
N LEU A 229 -7.67 -10.07 -11.00
CA LEU A 229 -7.20 -10.50 -12.33
C LEU A 229 -5.77 -10.01 -12.60
N GLU A 230 -4.96 -10.88 -13.22
CA GLU A 230 -3.65 -10.54 -13.76
C GLU A 230 -3.70 -10.49 -15.29
N VAL A 231 -3.13 -9.46 -15.91
CA VAL A 231 -3.08 -9.27 -17.37
C VAL A 231 -1.66 -8.98 -17.84
N ALA A 232 -1.31 -9.33 -19.08
CA ALA A 232 0.02 -9.16 -19.66
C ALA A 232 0.48 -7.69 -19.77
N GLY A 233 1.78 -7.43 -19.64
CA GLY A 233 2.39 -6.09 -19.73
C GLY A 233 2.23 -5.19 -18.50
N SER A 234 2.40 -3.88 -18.69
CA SER A 234 2.24 -2.85 -17.65
C SER A 234 0.84 -2.23 -17.62
N ALA A 235 -0.10 -2.74 -18.42
CA ALA A 235 -1.42 -2.14 -18.56
C ALA A 235 -2.38 -2.67 -17.47
N ASN A 236 -3.18 -1.78 -16.93
CA ASN A 236 -4.26 -2.10 -16.00
C ASN A 236 -5.50 -2.57 -16.77
N PHE A 237 -6.36 -3.43 -16.21
CA PHE A 237 -7.56 -3.94 -16.91
C PHE A 237 -8.83 -3.08 -16.73
N VAL A 238 -9.77 -3.22 -17.65
CA VAL A 238 -11.05 -2.47 -17.67
C VAL A 238 -12.20 -3.29 -17.06
N ALA A 239 -12.65 -2.89 -15.87
CA ALA A 239 -13.81 -3.40 -15.13
C ALA A 239 -14.97 -2.39 -15.16
N ASN A 240 -16.12 -2.77 -15.74
CA ASN A 240 -17.31 -1.95 -16.01
C ASN A 240 -17.01 -0.66 -16.80
N GLY A 241 -15.86 -0.60 -17.49
CA GLY A 241 -15.34 0.60 -18.12
C GLY A 241 -14.32 1.42 -17.31
N ILE A 242 -13.81 0.92 -16.18
CA ILE A 242 -12.97 1.61 -15.15
C ILE A 242 -11.79 0.69 -14.67
N VAL A 243 -10.89 1.07 -13.74
CA VAL A 243 -9.49 0.52 -13.62
C VAL A 243 -8.98 0.36 -12.12
N ALA A 244 -8.07 -0.58 -11.67
CA ALA A 244 -7.69 -0.90 -10.22
C ALA A 244 -6.40 -1.80 -9.82
N HIS A 245 -5.98 -2.03 -8.51
CA HIS A 245 -4.74 -2.83 -8.01
C HIS A 245 -4.47 -3.13 -6.43
N ASN A 246 -3.68 -4.19 -5.92
CA ASN A 246 -2.94 -4.39 -4.55
C ASN A 246 -2.06 -5.71 -4.18
N SER A 247 -1.09 -5.60 -3.20
CA SER A 247 -0.31 -6.36 -2.08
C SER A 247 0.68 -7.64 -2.07
N LYS A 248 2.07 -7.64 -2.13
CA LYS A 248 3.04 -8.86 -2.08
C LYS A 248 4.23 -8.94 -1.04
N ILE A 249 5.52 -8.95 -1.47
CA ILE A 249 6.77 -9.20 -0.69
C ILE A 249 7.50 -7.87 -0.45
N THR A 250 7.88 -7.58 0.80
CA THR A 250 8.66 -6.39 1.16
C THR A 250 9.99 -6.77 1.82
N MET A 251 11.06 -6.08 1.43
CA MET A 251 12.31 -6.01 2.17
C MET A 251 12.71 -4.55 2.38
N LYS A 252 12.69 -4.09 3.64
CA LYS A 252 12.95 -2.69 3.96
C LYS A 252 13.66 -2.54 5.30
N TYR A 253 14.81 -1.87 5.29
CA TYR A 253 15.67 -1.73 6.48
C TYR A 253 16.15 -0.27 6.65
N PRO A 254 15.29 0.68 7.04
CA PRO A 254 15.68 2.08 7.20
C PRO A 254 16.83 2.20 8.20
N SER A 255 17.90 2.82 7.73
CA SER A 255 19.18 2.88 8.42
C SER A 255 19.50 4.31 8.84
N VAL A 256 19.99 4.53 10.06
CA VAL A 256 20.53 5.82 10.50
C VAL A 256 21.99 5.65 10.91
N TYR A 257 22.85 6.49 10.33
CA TYR A 257 24.26 6.61 10.68
C TYR A 257 24.41 7.84 11.58
N LEU A 258 24.70 7.60 12.84
CA LEU A 258 24.83 8.61 13.90
C LEU A 258 26.29 9.07 13.93
N MET A 259 26.58 10.03 13.04
CA MET A 259 27.94 10.48 12.68
C MET A 259 28.47 11.61 13.55
N GLY A 260 27.60 12.37 14.21
CA GLY A 260 27.97 13.44 15.12
C GLY A 260 27.56 13.17 16.56
N GLU A 261 28.26 13.81 17.49
CA GLU A 261 27.97 13.71 18.93
C GLU A 261 26.55 14.19 19.24
N HIS A 262 25.87 13.53 20.19
CA HIS A 262 24.45 13.79 20.52
C HIS A 262 23.44 13.58 19.36
N ALA A 263 23.84 12.96 18.25
CA ALA A 263 22.89 12.56 17.21
C ALA A 263 21.88 11.53 17.75
N HIS A 264 20.65 11.60 17.26
CA HIS A 264 19.52 10.77 17.68
C HIS A 264 18.81 10.10 16.49
N ALA A 265 18.42 8.84 16.67
CA ALA A 265 17.62 8.06 15.72
C ALA A 265 16.35 7.53 16.39
N GLU A 266 15.20 7.80 15.77
CA GLU A 266 13.92 7.19 16.11
C GLU A 266 13.46 6.35 14.90
N VAL A 267 13.05 5.10 15.12
CA VAL A 267 12.47 4.27 14.06
C VAL A 267 11.23 3.57 14.56
N MET A 268 10.07 3.89 13.98
CA MET A 268 8.83 3.20 14.23
C MET A 268 8.31 2.53 12.96
N SER A 269 8.05 1.22 13.01
CA SER A 269 7.55 0.46 11.87
C SER A 269 6.30 -0.36 12.21
N ALA A 270 5.33 -0.34 11.31
CA ALA A 270 4.13 -1.14 11.31
C ALA A 270 4.09 -2.03 10.05
N ALA A 271 3.80 -3.32 10.22
CA ALA A 271 3.66 -4.25 9.10
C ALA A 271 2.45 -5.17 9.29
N PHE A 272 1.68 -5.38 8.23
CA PHE A 272 0.64 -6.40 8.17
C PHE A 272 0.97 -7.37 7.04
N ALA A 273 0.87 -8.67 7.29
CA ALA A 273 1.00 -9.72 6.29
C ALA A 273 -0.24 -10.61 6.30
N GLY A 274 -1.01 -10.56 5.21
CA GLY A 274 -2.08 -11.52 4.92
C GLY A 274 -1.57 -12.75 4.18
N THR A 275 -2.47 -13.70 3.92
CA THR A 275 -2.23 -14.94 3.17
C THR A 275 -1.37 -14.73 1.92
N GLY A 276 -0.25 -15.44 1.82
CA GLY A 276 0.69 -15.38 0.69
C GLY A 276 1.70 -14.22 0.71
N GLN A 277 1.63 -13.29 1.67
CA GLN A 277 2.55 -12.16 1.80
C GLN A 277 3.74 -12.46 2.72
N HIS A 278 4.91 -11.89 2.42
CA HIS A 278 6.06 -11.85 3.33
C HIS A 278 6.59 -10.43 3.49
N GLN A 279 6.44 -9.86 4.69
CA GLN A 279 7.00 -8.56 5.06
C GLN A 279 8.29 -8.78 5.88
N ASP A 280 9.48 -8.72 5.27
CA ASP A 280 10.78 -8.70 5.97
C ASP A 280 11.21 -7.25 6.20
N ALA A 281 10.68 -6.67 7.28
CA ALA A 281 10.92 -5.29 7.67
C ALA A 281 11.95 -5.23 8.81
N GLY A 282 12.53 -4.07 9.04
CA GLY A 282 13.41 -3.86 10.18
C GLY A 282 14.11 -2.54 10.06
N SER A 283 15.24 -2.37 10.76
CA SER A 283 15.93 -1.09 10.81
C SER A 283 17.39 -1.26 11.22
N LYS A 284 18.19 -0.21 11.01
CA LYS A 284 19.60 -0.21 11.41
C LYS A 284 19.99 1.09 12.12
N ALA A 285 20.67 0.99 13.24
CA ALA A 285 21.25 2.12 13.95
C ALA A 285 22.77 1.93 14.05
N ILE A 286 23.53 2.78 13.38
CA ILE A 286 25.00 2.69 13.31
C ILE A 286 25.59 3.87 14.08
N HIS A 287 26.00 3.61 15.32
CA HIS A 287 26.56 4.58 16.25
C HIS A 287 28.06 4.74 16.00
N VAL A 288 28.44 5.87 15.40
CA VAL A 288 29.84 6.20 15.04
C VAL A 288 30.42 7.21 16.03
N ALA A 289 29.61 8.17 16.49
CA ALA A 289 30.00 9.20 17.45
C ALA A 289 29.53 8.87 18.89
N PRO A 290 30.21 9.42 19.91
CA PRO A 290 29.82 9.28 21.31
C PRO A 290 28.53 10.04 21.64
N ASN A 291 27.96 9.74 22.82
CA ASN A 291 26.76 10.37 23.36
C ASN A 291 25.53 10.28 22.44
N THR A 292 25.53 9.32 21.49
CA THR A 292 24.46 9.12 20.50
C THR A 292 23.39 8.17 21.01
N THR A 293 22.15 8.37 20.56
CA THR A 293 21.01 7.59 21.07
C THR A 293 20.13 7.04 19.95
N SER A 294 19.56 5.85 20.17
CA SER A 294 18.58 5.28 19.24
C SER A 294 17.42 4.59 19.95
N ASN A 295 16.21 4.78 19.42
CA ASN A 295 15.01 4.08 19.83
C ASN A 295 14.36 3.45 18.60
N ILE A 296 14.08 2.15 18.67
CA ILE A 296 13.53 1.35 17.58
C ILE A 296 12.32 0.61 18.11
N VAL A 297 11.15 0.83 17.51
CA VAL A 297 9.90 0.15 17.85
C VAL A 297 9.29 -0.45 16.58
N SER A 298 9.29 -1.77 16.47
CA SER A 298 8.65 -2.49 15.38
C SER A 298 7.40 -3.21 15.87
N ARG A 299 6.30 -3.04 15.16
CA ARG A 299 5.02 -3.74 15.37
C ARG A 299 4.61 -4.49 14.11
N SER A 300 4.29 -5.77 14.25
CA SER A 300 3.88 -6.58 13.10
C SER A 300 2.65 -7.45 13.38
N ILE A 301 1.83 -7.65 12.36
CA ILE A 301 0.66 -8.54 12.41
C ILE A 301 0.73 -9.54 11.27
N SER A 302 0.48 -10.81 11.55
CA SER A 302 0.38 -11.89 10.56
C SER A 302 -0.99 -12.56 10.61
N LYS A 303 -1.53 -12.91 9.43
CA LYS A 303 -2.84 -13.56 9.23
C LYS A 303 -2.79 -14.58 8.08
N GLY A 304 -3.45 -15.72 8.23
CA GLY A 304 -3.43 -16.86 7.31
C GLY A 304 -1.99 -17.34 7.09
N SER A 305 -1.66 -17.75 5.87
CA SER A 305 -0.26 -18.06 5.51
C SER A 305 0.69 -16.84 5.43
N GLY A 306 0.24 -15.67 5.90
CA GLY A 306 1.02 -14.44 5.96
C GLY A 306 2.19 -14.53 6.94
N ARG A 307 3.31 -13.94 6.53
CA ARG A 307 4.55 -13.92 7.31
C ARG A 307 5.06 -12.51 7.53
N THR A 308 5.29 -12.14 8.79
CA THR A 308 6.13 -10.99 9.13
C THR A 308 7.51 -11.44 9.59
N SER A 309 8.54 -10.65 9.31
CA SER A 309 9.87 -10.83 9.88
C SER A 309 10.41 -9.46 10.29
N TYR A 310 10.90 -9.36 11.53
CA TYR A 310 11.73 -8.24 11.95
C TYR A 310 13.22 -8.56 11.75
N ARG A 311 13.99 -7.63 11.18
CA ARG A 311 15.44 -7.77 11.01
C ARG A 311 16.18 -6.48 11.39
N GLY A 312 16.62 -6.43 12.65
CA GLY A 312 17.34 -5.28 13.20
C GLY A 312 18.85 -5.42 13.10
N HIS A 313 19.57 -4.32 12.89
CA HIS A 313 21.02 -4.25 13.12
C HIS A 313 21.43 -2.99 13.87
N VAL A 314 21.81 -3.15 15.14
CA VAL A 314 22.50 -2.10 15.90
C VAL A 314 24.00 -2.36 15.82
N LYS A 315 24.78 -1.35 15.43
CA LYS A 315 26.24 -1.39 15.56
C LYS A 315 26.74 -0.19 16.35
N VAL A 316 27.63 -0.40 17.31
CA VAL A 316 28.34 0.66 18.03
C VAL A 316 29.83 0.50 17.80
N LEU A 317 30.47 1.52 17.22
CA LEU A 317 31.89 1.49 16.86
C LEU A 317 32.79 1.74 18.09
N PRO A 318 34.07 1.31 18.08
CA PRO A 318 34.96 1.35 19.27
C PRO A 318 35.19 2.71 19.94
N LYS A 319 34.80 3.82 19.30
CA LYS A 319 34.97 5.19 19.80
C LYS A 319 33.66 5.86 20.25
N ALA A 320 32.53 5.19 20.09
CA ALA A 320 31.22 5.68 20.50
C ALA A 320 30.95 5.24 21.95
N HIS A 321 31.24 6.11 22.92
CA HIS A 321 30.97 5.93 24.35
C HIS A 321 29.69 6.68 24.78
N ASP A 322 29.14 6.39 25.97
CA ASP A 322 27.80 6.80 26.46
C ASP A 322 26.69 6.66 25.39
N VAL A 323 26.72 5.56 24.63
CA VAL A 323 25.67 5.26 23.66
C VAL A 323 24.48 4.60 24.34
N LYS A 324 23.27 5.05 24.01
CA LYS A 324 22.02 4.50 24.56
C LYS A 324 21.12 3.98 23.45
N VAL A 325 20.74 2.71 23.54
CA VAL A 325 19.95 2.00 22.53
C VAL A 325 18.75 1.31 23.18
N ASN A 326 17.58 1.49 22.60
CA ASN A 326 16.39 0.69 22.90
C ASN A 326 15.83 0.08 21.62
N VAL A 327 15.55 -1.24 21.64
CA VAL A 327 14.95 -1.96 20.51
C VAL A 327 13.79 -2.83 20.99
N ARG A 328 12.55 -2.45 20.65
CA ARG A 328 11.34 -3.20 20.98
C ARG A 328 10.69 -3.78 19.72
N CYS A 329 10.37 -5.07 19.75
CA CYS A 329 9.71 -5.79 18.67
C CYS A 329 8.45 -6.46 19.20
N ASP A 330 7.27 -5.90 18.91
CA ASP A 330 5.98 -6.52 19.23
C ASP A 330 5.44 -7.21 17.97
N ALA A 331 4.99 -8.46 18.07
CA ALA A 331 4.31 -9.18 16.99
C ALA A 331 2.99 -9.76 17.48
N LEU A 332 1.94 -9.69 16.66
CA LEU A 332 0.62 -10.27 16.91
C LEU A 332 0.27 -11.26 15.80
N LEU A 333 0.00 -12.50 16.17
CA LEU A 333 -0.51 -13.56 15.31
C LEU A 333 -2.03 -13.63 15.46
N LEU A 334 -2.77 -13.55 14.36
CA LEU A 334 -4.24 -13.58 14.38
C LEU A 334 -4.81 -15.00 14.35
N ASP A 335 -4.02 -15.99 13.94
CA ASP A 335 -4.43 -17.39 13.78
C ASP A 335 -3.23 -18.35 13.91
N GLU A 336 -3.49 -19.66 13.77
CA GLU A 336 -2.48 -20.72 13.95
C GLU A 336 -1.54 -20.91 12.76
N GLU A 337 -1.95 -20.55 11.54
CA GLU A 337 -1.11 -20.69 10.33
C GLU A 337 -0.09 -19.55 10.21
N SER A 338 -0.46 -18.38 10.74
CA SER A 338 0.32 -17.15 10.66
C SER A 338 1.67 -17.23 11.39
N ARG A 339 2.68 -16.57 10.81
CA ARG A 339 4.06 -16.66 11.30
C ARG A 339 4.71 -15.29 11.47
N SER A 340 5.36 -15.10 12.62
CA SER A 340 6.31 -14.00 12.82
C SER A 340 7.69 -14.53 13.20
N ASP A 341 8.74 -13.97 12.60
CA ASP A 341 10.13 -14.21 12.96
C ASP A 341 10.79 -12.90 13.44
N THR A 342 11.74 -12.98 14.37
CA THR A 342 12.49 -11.79 14.85
C THR A 342 13.98 -12.10 14.85
N TYR A 343 14.75 -11.34 14.09
CA TYR A 343 16.19 -11.50 13.87
C TYR A 343 16.93 -10.22 14.29
N PRO A 344 17.13 -9.99 15.60
CA PRO A 344 17.94 -8.87 16.08
C PRO A 344 19.42 -9.20 15.94
N TYR A 345 20.21 -8.25 15.44
CA TYR A 345 21.68 -8.33 15.46
C TYR A 345 22.25 -7.09 16.15
N MET A 346 23.20 -7.32 17.06
CA MET A 346 23.83 -6.28 17.87
C MET A 346 25.34 -6.49 17.88
N ASP A 347 26.07 -5.50 17.39
CA ASP A 347 27.52 -5.54 17.17
C ASP A 347 28.16 -4.37 17.94
N ILE A 348 28.64 -4.66 19.15
CA ILE A 348 28.99 -3.67 20.17
C ILE A 348 30.51 -3.70 20.41
N ASP A 349 31.24 -2.83 19.70
CA ASP A 349 32.71 -2.73 19.82
C ASP A 349 33.18 -1.75 20.92
N SER A 350 32.24 -1.09 21.62
CA SER A 350 32.51 -0.08 22.66
C SER A 350 32.12 -0.58 24.05
N PRO A 351 32.96 -0.40 25.09
CA PRO A 351 32.69 -0.93 26.43
C PRO A 351 31.71 -0.09 27.26
N ASP A 352 31.46 1.18 26.87
CA ASP A 352 30.66 2.14 27.62
C ASP A 352 29.36 2.45 26.86
N VAL A 353 28.40 1.53 26.97
CA VAL A 353 27.10 1.61 26.29
C VAL A 353 25.98 1.06 27.17
N THR A 354 24.76 1.55 26.96
CA THR A 354 23.52 0.98 27.51
C THR A 354 22.65 0.48 26.36
N VAL A 355 22.37 -0.82 26.30
CA VAL A 355 21.59 -1.44 25.22
C VAL A 355 20.46 -2.28 25.81
N GLY A 356 19.23 -1.96 25.43
CA GLY A 356 18.03 -2.75 25.73
C GLY A 356 17.46 -3.39 24.47
N HIS A 357 17.06 -4.66 24.57
CA HIS A 357 16.25 -5.33 23.55
C HIS A 357 15.08 -6.08 24.19
N GLU A 358 13.88 -5.83 23.69
CA GLU A 358 12.65 -6.55 24.01
C GLU A 358 12.04 -7.11 22.72
N ALA A 359 11.61 -8.38 22.76
CA ALA A 359 10.84 -8.99 21.68
C ALA A 359 9.69 -9.80 22.28
N THR A 360 8.46 -9.51 21.87
CA THR A 360 7.24 -10.16 22.34
C THR A 360 6.42 -10.66 21.16
N VAL A 361 6.10 -11.95 21.14
CA VAL A 361 5.13 -12.53 20.19
C VAL A 361 3.87 -12.87 20.97
N SER A 362 2.75 -12.30 20.55
CA SER A 362 1.41 -12.51 21.10
C SER A 362 0.56 -13.27 20.08
N LYS A 363 -0.35 -14.12 20.54
CA LYS A 363 -1.52 -14.54 19.77
C LYS A 363 -2.72 -13.73 20.25
N VAL A 364 -3.69 -13.45 19.38
CA VAL A 364 -5.03 -13.07 19.84
C VAL A 364 -5.59 -14.25 20.63
N GLY A 365 -5.84 -14.07 21.92
CA GLY A 365 -6.31 -15.15 22.79
C GLY A 365 -7.81 -15.36 22.66
N GLU A 366 -8.25 -16.62 22.61
CA GLU A 366 -9.69 -16.97 22.68
C GLU A 366 -10.37 -16.30 23.89
N ASP A 367 -9.69 -16.22 25.04
CA ASP A 367 -10.17 -15.51 26.23
C ASP A 367 -10.41 -14.01 26.01
N GLN A 368 -9.61 -13.35 25.18
CA GLN A 368 -9.75 -11.91 24.89
C GLN A 368 -10.97 -11.66 23.98
N ILE A 369 -11.12 -12.51 22.95
CA ILE A 369 -12.27 -12.50 22.05
C ILE A 369 -13.53 -12.85 22.83
N PHE A 370 -13.54 -13.94 23.60
CA PHE A 370 -14.63 -14.35 24.47
C PHE A 370 -15.02 -13.24 25.47
N TYR A 371 -14.05 -12.55 26.07
CA TYR A 371 -14.35 -11.43 26.97
C TYR A 371 -15.11 -10.31 26.23
N LEU A 372 -14.65 -9.91 25.04
CA LEU A 372 -15.30 -8.85 24.25
C LEU A 372 -16.67 -9.28 23.73
N THR A 373 -16.80 -10.50 23.20
CA THR A 373 -18.09 -11.04 22.71
C THR A 373 -19.09 -11.28 23.83
N SER A 374 -18.64 -11.64 25.05
CA SER A 374 -19.51 -11.69 26.24
C SER A 374 -20.10 -10.32 26.64
N ARG A 375 -19.56 -9.22 26.10
CA ARG A 375 -20.10 -7.86 26.24
C ARG A 375 -20.98 -7.41 25.08
N GLY A 376 -21.25 -8.30 24.12
CA GLY A 376 -22.11 -8.03 22.96
C GLY A 376 -21.41 -7.29 21.81
N ILE A 377 -20.07 -7.28 21.80
CA ILE A 377 -19.27 -6.82 20.66
C ILE A 377 -19.16 -8.01 19.68
N ASP A 378 -19.30 -7.78 18.37
CA ASP A 378 -19.14 -8.88 17.40
C ASP A 378 -17.69 -9.43 17.41
N GLU A 379 -17.49 -10.68 16.98
CA GLU A 379 -16.16 -11.30 16.94
C GLU A 379 -15.18 -10.57 16.00
N GLN A 380 -15.69 -10.04 14.88
CA GLN A 380 -14.90 -9.25 13.94
C GLN A 380 -14.56 -7.87 14.54
N GLU A 381 -15.54 -7.22 15.18
CA GLU A 381 -15.33 -5.95 15.91
C GLU A 381 -14.34 -6.11 17.08
N ALA A 382 -14.45 -7.21 17.83
CA ALA A 382 -13.56 -7.55 18.94
C ALA A 382 -12.11 -7.73 18.46
N THR A 383 -11.92 -8.47 17.36
CA THR A 383 -10.61 -8.63 16.74
C THR A 383 -10.08 -7.27 16.25
N ALA A 384 -10.92 -6.47 15.59
CA ALA A 384 -10.55 -5.13 15.11
C ALA A 384 -10.15 -4.18 16.24
N LEU A 385 -10.82 -4.22 17.39
CA LEU A 385 -10.43 -3.45 18.59
C LEU A 385 -9.05 -3.87 19.12
N ILE A 386 -8.74 -5.17 19.16
CA ILE A 386 -7.44 -5.68 19.61
C ILE A 386 -6.33 -5.22 18.66
N VAL A 387 -6.53 -5.34 17.34
CA VAL A 387 -5.55 -4.91 16.32
C VAL A 387 -5.37 -3.39 16.29
N ASN A 388 -6.45 -2.62 16.38
CA ASN A 388 -6.36 -1.17 16.46
C ASN A 388 -5.63 -0.73 17.75
N GLY A 389 -5.90 -1.36 18.89
CA GLY A 389 -5.16 -1.14 20.13
C GLY A 389 -3.67 -1.51 20.02
N PHE A 390 -3.35 -2.55 19.25
CA PHE A 390 -1.97 -2.96 18.97
C PHE A 390 -1.22 -1.95 18.08
N PHE A 391 -1.89 -1.35 17.08
CA PHE A 391 -1.29 -0.30 16.24
C PHE A 391 -1.41 1.13 16.79
N GLU A 392 -2.20 1.37 17.84
CA GLU A 392 -2.51 2.70 18.38
C GLU A 392 -1.27 3.60 18.62
N PRO A 393 -0.12 3.11 19.14
CA PRO A 393 1.08 3.95 19.28
C PRO A 393 1.67 4.41 17.94
N PHE A 394 1.59 3.58 16.89
CA PHE A 394 2.02 3.95 15.54
C PHE A 394 1.04 4.92 14.88
N VAL A 395 -0.26 4.69 15.04
CA VAL A 395 -1.33 5.58 14.56
C VAL A 395 -1.16 7.00 15.13
N LYS A 396 -0.77 7.13 16.40
CA LYS A 396 -0.49 8.42 17.07
C LYS A 396 0.69 9.20 16.47
N GLU A 397 1.66 8.52 15.87
CA GLU A 397 2.79 9.15 15.19
C GLU A 397 2.47 9.59 13.74
N LEU A 398 1.26 9.29 13.24
CA LEU A 398 0.82 9.77 11.93
C LEU A 398 0.04 11.10 12.06
N PRO A 399 0.17 12.02 11.08
CA PRO A 399 -0.75 13.14 10.98
C PRO A 399 -2.20 12.64 10.85
N MET A 400 -3.16 13.39 11.39
CA MET A 400 -4.54 12.95 11.59
C MET A 400 -5.19 12.34 10.33
N GLU A 401 -4.95 12.93 9.16
CA GLU A 401 -5.46 12.46 7.87
C GLU A 401 -4.99 11.03 7.55
N TYR A 402 -3.70 10.76 7.74
CA TYR A 402 -3.09 9.45 7.54
C TYR A 402 -3.41 8.46 8.67
N ALA A 403 -3.57 8.93 9.90
CA ALA A 403 -4.01 8.11 11.03
C ALA A 403 -5.44 7.55 10.81
N VAL A 404 -6.36 8.40 10.30
CA VAL A 404 -7.72 7.98 9.93
C VAL A 404 -7.70 6.99 8.77
N GLU A 405 -6.89 7.23 7.74
CA GLU A 405 -6.79 6.32 6.60
C GLU A 405 -6.15 4.97 6.97
N LEU A 406 -5.12 4.97 7.84
CA LEU A 406 -4.53 3.73 8.36
C LEU A 406 -5.56 2.90 9.14
N ASN A 407 -6.31 3.52 10.06
CA ASN A 407 -7.36 2.82 10.82
C ASN A 407 -8.45 2.20 9.92
N ARG A 408 -8.81 2.89 8.82
CA ARG A 408 -9.74 2.34 7.82
C ARG A 408 -9.14 1.14 7.09
N LEU A 409 -7.91 1.27 6.58
CA LEU A 409 -7.23 0.20 5.85
C LEU A 409 -6.93 -1.01 6.74
N LEU A 410 -6.70 -0.81 8.04
CA LEU A 410 -6.60 -1.88 9.03
C LEU A 410 -7.93 -2.61 9.20
N ALA A 411 -9.03 -1.90 9.44
CA ALA A 411 -10.36 -2.50 9.53
C ALA A 411 -10.72 -3.32 8.26
N LEU A 412 -10.47 -2.76 7.07
CA LEU A 412 -10.67 -3.43 5.79
C LEU A 412 -9.78 -4.66 5.57
N SER A 413 -8.59 -4.71 6.17
CA SER A 413 -7.71 -5.89 6.12
C SER A 413 -8.20 -7.02 7.04
N MET A 414 -9.20 -6.73 7.89
CA MET A 414 -9.74 -7.63 8.90
C MET A 414 -11.15 -8.13 8.58
N GLU A 415 -11.94 -7.41 7.78
CA GLU A 415 -13.18 -7.95 7.21
C GLU A 415 -12.90 -9.24 6.41
N GLY A 416 -13.63 -10.31 6.73
CA GLY A 416 -13.34 -11.67 6.24
C GLY A 416 -12.14 -12.34 6.93
N ALA A 417 -11.98 -12.17 8.26
CA ALA A 417 -10.97 -12.87 9.06
C ALA A 417 -11.41 -14.19 9.70
N ILE A 418 -12.72 -14.47 9.72
CA ILE A 418 -13.29 -15.61 10.44
C ILE A 418 -14.15 -16.39 9.44
N GLY A 419 -13.62 -17.51 8.95
CA GLY A 419 -14.19 -18.32 7.85
C GLY A 419 -13.11 -19.04 7.06
#